data_AF-A0A969DH65-F1
#
_entry.id   AF-A0A969DH65-F1
#
_cell.length_a   1.000
_cell.length_b   1.000
_cell.length_c   1.000
_cell.angle_alpha   90.00
_cell.angle_beta   90.00
_cell.angle_gamma   90.00
#
_symmetry.space_group_name_H-M   'P 1'
#
loop_
_entity.id
_entity.type
_entity.pdbx_description
1 polymer ?
#
loop_
_entity_poly.entity_id
_entity_poly.type
_entity_poly.pdbx_seq_one_letter_code
_entity_poly.pdbx_strand_id
1 'polypeptide(L)' 'MPALTLRCGKFIRLKGQPHDLPDFVVLQCRGDRCWIRQQSWGPHVQLQVKVTQVEIPGAAISFKSRISLPNLILVD' A
#
# COMPACT_ATOMS: atom_id res chain seq x y z
N MET A 1 -9.79 12.87 -12.16
CA MET A 1 -9.01 11.62 -12.09
C MET A 1 -8.70 11.35 -10.63
N PRO A 2 -9.10 10.21 -10.04
CA PRO A 2 -8.78 9.94 -8.64
C PRO A 2 -7.27 9.80 -8.51
N ALA A 3 -6.63 10.77 -7.88
CA ALA A 3 -5.22 10.68 -7.52
C ALA A 3 -5.11 9.60 -6.44
N LEU A 4 -4.40 8.51 -6.73
CA LEU A 4 -3.95 7.57 -5.72
C LEU A 4 -3.08 8.35 -4.72
N THR A 5 -3.65 8.78 -3.61
CA THR A 5 -2.93 9.49 -2.56
C THR A 5 -2.04 8.51 -1.81
N LEU A 6 -0.86 8.24 -2.37
CA LEU A 6 0.21 7.52 -1.68
C LEU A 6 0.72 8.36 -0.52
N ARG A 7 0.72 7.77 0.67
CA ARG A 7 1.24 8.40 1.88
C ARG A 7 2.55 7.74 2.29
N CYS A 8 3.43 8.51 2.91
CA CYS A 8 4.63 7.99 3.56
C CYS A 8 4.25 6.93 4.62
N GLY A 9 5.13 5.95 4.81
CA GLY A 9 4.95 4.84 5.74
C GLY A 9 4.00 3.74 5.25
N LYS A 10 3.39 3.88 4.07
CA LYS A 10 2.56 2.81 3.49
C LYS A 10 3.41 1.77 2.79
N PHE A 11 2.96 0.53 2.88
CA PHE A 11 3.50 -0.59 2.12
C PHE A 11 2.86 -0.63 0.73
N ILE A 12 3.67 -0.95 -0.27
CA ILE A 12 3.32 -0.98 -1.68
C ILE A 12 4.09 -2.10 -2.37
N ARG A 13 3.59 -2.54 -3.52
CA ARG A 13 4.26 -3.45 -4.43
C ARG A 13 4.43 -2.79 -5.79
N LEU A 14 5.46 -3.19 -6.52
CA LEU A 14 5.60 -2.80 -7.92
C LEU A 14 4.75 -3.71 -8.80
N LYS A 15 4.20 -3.16 -9.89
CA LYS A 15 3.53 -3.94 -10.94
C LYS A 15 4.50 -4.96 -11.51
N GLY A 16 4.11 -6.23 -11.48
CA GLY A 16 4.97 -7.34 -11.92
C GLY A 16 6.05 -7.75 -10.92
N GLN A 17 6.00 -7.27 -9.67
CA GLN A 17 6.89 -7.72 -8.61
C GLN A 17 6.66 -9.21 -8.33
N PRO A 18 7.71 -10.06 -8.34
CA PRO A 18 7.58 -11.47 -8.00
C PRO A 18 7.05 -11.64 -6.58
N HIS A 19 6.23 -12.68 -6.36
CA HIS A 19 5.55 -12.91 -5.08
C HIS A 19 6.52 -13.10 -3.92
N ASP A 20 7.70 -13.67 -4.18
CA ASP A 20 8.76 -13.90 -3.20
C ASP A 20 9.47 -12.62 -2.73
N LEU A 21 9.30 -11.50 -3.45
CA LEU A 21 9.91 -10.24 -3.05
C LEU A 21 9.01 -9.54 -2.03
N PRO A 22 9.56 -9.09 -0.87
CA PRO A 22 8.78 -8.41 0.15
C PRO A 22 8.33 -7.02 -0.30
N ASP A 23 7.32 -6.48 0.38
CA ASP A 23 6.73 -5.18 0.06
C ASP A 23 7.72 -4.02 0.30
N PHE A 24 7.60 -2.99 -0.51
CA PHE A 24 8.33 -1.74 -0.33
C PHE A 24 7.59 -0.80 0.61
N VAL A 25 8.31 0.04 1.34
CA VAL A 25 7.74 1.14 2.14
C VAL A 25 7.95 2.45 1.41
N VAL A 26 6.91 3.27 1.33
CA VAL A 26 6.99 4.64 0.82
C VAL A 26 7.70 5.53 1.84
N LEU A 27 8.81 6.12 1.45
CA LEU A 27 9.53 7.12 2.24
C LEU A 27 8.94 8.51 2.04
N GLN A 28 8.78 8.90 0.76
CA GLN A 28 8.29 10.23 0.39
C GLN A 28 7.59 10.18 -0.97
N CYS A 29 6.59 11.04 -1.13
CA CYS A 29 5.93 11.30 -2.41
C CYS A 29 6.21 12.74 -2.85
N ARG A 30 6.55 12.95 -4.11
CA ARG A 30 6.70 14.28 -4.72
C ARG A 30 6.16 14.24 -6.15
N GLY A 31 5.04 14.92 -6.37
CA GLY A 31 4.37 14.95 -7.67
C GLY A 31 3.87 13.57 -8.10
N ASP A 32 4.34 13.10 -9.26
CA ASP A 32 4.00 11.80 -9.86
C ASP A 32 4.97 10.66 -9.47
N ARG A 33 5.92 10.94 -8.55
CA ARG A 33 6.96 9.99 -8.13
C ARG A 33 6.94 9.76 -6.64
N CYS A 34 7.31 8.55 -6.25
CA CYS A 34 7.54 8.17 -4.87
C CYS A 34 8.91 7.52 -4.72
N TRP A 35 9.50 7.73 -3.54
CA TRP A 35 10.72 7.10 -3.10
C TRP A 35 10.35 5.97 -2.17
N ILE A 36 10.84 4.79 -2.48
CA ILE A 36 10.46 3.55 -1.83
C ILE A 36 11.70 2.80 -1.39
N ARG A 37 11.58 1.94 -0.38
CA ARG A 37 12.69 1.07 0.04
C ARG A 37 12.19 -0.29 0.49
N GLN A 38 13.06 -1.29 0.37
CA GLN A 38 12.88 -2.57 1.02
C GLN A 38 13.49 -2.51 2.43
N GLN A 39 12.89 -3.22 3.39
CA GLN A 39 13.35 -3.24 4.78
C GLN A 39 14.67 -4.00 4.91
N SER A 40 14.90 -5.00 4.05
CA SER A 40 16.15 -5.76 4.00
C SER A 40 17.31 -5.02 3.32
N TRP A 41 17.04 -3.90 2.65
CA TRP A 41 18.10 -3.09 2.05
C TRP A 41 18.80 -2.23 3.10
N GLY A 42 20.07 -1.88 2.81
CA GLY A 42 20.84 -0.94 3.62
C GLY A 42 20.12 0.41 3.79
N PRO A 43 20.39 1.15 4.88
CA PRO A 43 19.60 2.32 5.28
C PRO A 43 19.57 3.47 4.26
N HIS A 44 20.54 3.51 3.34
CA HIS A 44 20.68 4.54 2.32
C HIS A 44 20.19 4.11 0.93
N VAL A 45 19.71 2.86 0.78
CA VAL A 45 19.23 2.36 -0.51
C VAL A 45 17.75 2.68 -0.64
N GLN A 46 17.44 3.49 -1.64
CA GLN A 46 16.08 3.89 -2.00
C GLN A 46 15.91 3.86 -3.52
N LEU A 47 14.70 3.55 -3.96
CA LEU A 47 14.34 3.51 -5.37
C LEU A 47 13.30 4.59 -5.66
N GLN A 48 13.48 5.31 -6.76
CA GLN A 48 12.48 6.24 -7.27
C GLN A 48 11.61 5.53 -8.31
N VAL A 49 10.31 5.55 -8.11
CA VAL A 49 9.33 4.96 -9.05
C VAL A 49 8.18 5.92 -9.32
N LYS A 50 7.50 5.73 -10.45
CA LYS A 50 6.27 6.48 -10.75
C LYS A 50 5.11 5.90 -9.93
N VAL A 51 4.21 6.77 -9.50
CA VAL A 51 2.96 6.39 -8.81
C VAL A 51 2.11 5.43 -9.66
N THR A 52 2.22 5.47 -10.98
CA THR A 52 1.50 4.56 -11.90
C THR A 52 2.06 3.14 -11.93
N GLN A 53 3.28 2.92 -11.44
CA GLN A 53 3.97 1.63 -11.41
C GLN A 53 3.78 0.86 -10.09
N VAL A 54 3.13 1.49 -9.11
CA VAL A 54 2.93 0.92 -7.76
C VAL A 54 1.48 0.54 -7.52
N GLU A 55 1.31 -0.49 -6.72
CA GLU A 55 0.04 -1.06 -6.30
C GLU A 55 0.03 -1.18 -4.77
N ILE A 56 -1.13 -0.97 -4.15
CA ILE A 56 -1.28 -1.08 -2.70
C ILE A 56 -1.74 -2.51 -2.40
N PRO A 57 -0.91 -3.35 -1.75
CA PRO A 57 -1.31 -4.68 -1.34
C PRO A 57 -2.48 -4.55 -0.35
N GLY A 58 -3.60 -5.19 -0.67
CA GLY A 58 -4.79 -5.12 0.18
C GLY A 58 -5.63 -3.85 0.02
N ALA A 59 -5.46 -3.05 -1.04
CA ALA A 59 -6.53 -2.17 -1.53
C ALA A 59 -7.65 -3.03 -2.17
N ALA A 60 -8.10 -4.06 -1.44
CA ALA A 60 -9.43 -4.59 -1.58
C ALA A 60 -10.37 -3.38 -1.44
N ILE A 61 -11.16 -3.20 -2.48
CA ILE A 61 -12.19 -2.20 -2.63
C ILE A 61 -12.83 -1.99 -1.25
N SER A 62 -12.71 -0.79 -0.68
CA SER A 62 -13.57 -0.38 0.42
C SER A 62 -14.96 -0.19 -0.18
N PHE A 63 -15.63 -1.30 -0.49
CA PHE A 63 -17.07 -1.33 -0.47
C PHE A 63 -17.41 -1.01 0.97
N LYS A 64 -17.87 0.22 1.22
CA LYS A 64 -18.70 0.50 2.37
C LYS A 64 -19.98 -0.33 2.19
N SER A 65 -19.89 -1.64 2.43
CA SER A 65 -21.03 -2.51 2.61
C SER A 65 -21.67 -2.09 3.92
N ARG A 66 -22.60 -1.14 3.79
CA ARG A 66 -23.57 -0.77 4.81
C ARG A 66 -24.47 -1.99 5.04
N ILE A 67 -24.03 -2.93 5.85
CA ILE A 67 -24.92 -3.93 6.46
C ILE A 67 -24.59 -3.96 7.95
N SER A 68 -25.40 -3.22 8.69
CA SER A 68 -25.57 -3.35 10.13
C SER A 68 -26.09 -4.76 10.41
N LEU A 69 -25.37 -5.55 11.21
CA LEU A 69 -25.94 -6.73 11.86
C LEU A 69 -26.18 -6.37 13.33
N PRO A 70 -27.44 -6.17 13.76
CA PRO A 70 -27.78 -6.19 15.17
C PRO A 70 -27.99 -7.66 15.60
N ASN A 71 -27.58 -7.99 16.81
CA ASN A 71 -27.66 -9.29 17.49
C ASN A 71 -26.52 -10.28 17.22
N LEU A 72 -25.52 -10.22 18.10
CA LEU A 72 -24.93 -11.43 18.64
C LEU A 72 -25.19 -11.41 20.15
N ILE A 73 -26.17 -12.20 20.59
CA ILE A 73 -26.41 -12.48 22.01
C ILE A 73 -25.35 -13.53 22.39
N LEU A 74 -24.47 -13.17 23.32
CA LEU A 74 -23.53 -14.10 23.94
C LEU A 74 -24.19 -14.59 25.23
N VAL A 75 -24.54 -15.88 25.27
CA VAL A 75 -25.00 -16.59 26.46
C VAL A 75 -23.81 -17.42 26.95
N ASP A 76 -23.39 -17.19 28.19
CA ASP A 76 -22.83 -18.20 29.08
C ASP A 76 -23.43 -17.96 30.47
#